data_AF-A0AB37XQ18-F1
#
_entry.id   AF-A0AB37XQ18-F1
#
_cell.length_a   1.000
_cell.length_b   1.000
_cell.length_c   1.000
_cell.angle_alpha   90.00
_cell.angle_beta   90.00
_cell.angle_gamma   90.00
#
_symmetry.space_group_name_H-M   'P 1'
#
loop_
_entity.id
_entity.type
_entity.pdbx_description
1 polymer ?
#
loop_
_entity_poly.entity_id
_entity_poly.type
_entity_poly.pdbx_seq_one_letter_code
_entity_poly.pdbx_strand_id
1 'polypeptide(L)'
;MKYNVKGYKNISFANFKENPMDGYSISGYINNDKKLSFTAGIRSVDDFQFDTDISYTDELGRKFNKNPKSVSEIKKEQNTSNK
;
A
#
# COMPACT_ATOMS: atom_id res chain seq x y z
N MET A 1 -1.64 -3.86 -1.24
CA MET A 1 -2.34 -4.04 -2.53
C MET A 1 -2.81 -5.49 -2.78
N LYS A 2 -1.92 -6.48 -2.98
CA LYS A 2 -2.28 -7.87 -3.32
C LYS A 2 -3.43 -8.48 -2.50
N TYR A 3 -3.45 -8.26 -1.19
CA TYR A 3 -4.46 -8.84 -0.27
C TYR A 3 -5.76 -8.04 -0.19
N ASN A 4 -5.69 -6.73 -0.42
CA ASN A 4 -6.79 -5.80 -0.14
C ASN A 4 -7.49 -5.28 -1.40
N VAL A 5 -6.92 -5.47 -2.59
CA VAL A 5 -7.46 -4.95 -3.85
C VAL A 5 -7.95 -6.08 -4.74
N LYS A 6 -9.22 -6.03 -5.12
CA LYS A 6 -9.85 -7.02 -6.00
C LYS A 6 -9.29 -6.92 -7.41
N GLY A 7 -8.91 -8.07 -7.98
CA GLY A 7 -8.37 -8.15 -9.33
C GLY A 7 -6.93 -7.61 -9.45
N TYR A 8 -6.18 -7.56 -8.36
CA TYR A 8 -4.75 -7.24 -8.39
C TYR A 8 -3.97 -8.26 -9.24
N LYS A 9 -3.08 -7.77 -10.11
CA LYS A 9 -2.20 -8.58 -10.97
C LYS A 9 -0.73 -8.18 -10.82
N ASN A 10 -0.43 -6.89 -10.98
CA ASN A 10 0.92 -6.34 -10.91
C ASN A 10 0.94 -4.96 -10.25
N ILE A 11 2.13 -4.51 -9.88
CA ILE A 11 2.40 -3.17 -9.36
C ILE A 11 3.56 -2.56 -10.13
N SER A 12 3.47 -1.28 -10.42
CA SER A 12 4.49 -0.49 -11.10
C SER A 12 4.82 0.72 -10.23
N PHE A 13 6.10 0.85 -9.87
CA PHE A 13 6.59 2.01 -9.16
C PHE A 13 6.95 3.11 -10.17
N ALA A 14 6.42 4.31 -9.94
CA ALA A 14 6.56 5.43 -10.86
C ALA A 14 7.49 6.52 -10.34
N ASN A 15 7.44 6.80 -9.04
CA ASN A 15 8.27 7.84 -8.45
C ASN A 15 8.65 7.49 -7.01
N PHE A 16 9.87 7.89 -6.65
CA PHE A 16 10.42 7.81 -5.31
C PHE A 16 10.94 9.21 -4.95
N LYS A 17 10.30 9.85 -3.98
CA LYS A 17 10.61 11.24 -3.61
C LYS A 17 11.00 11.31 -2.14
N GLU A 18 12.17 11.88 -1.87
CA GLU A 18 12.58 12.21 -0.52
C GLU A 18 11.78 13.42 0.00
N ASN A 19 11.28 13.32 1.23
CA ASN A 19 10.53 14.36 1.89
C ASN A 19 11.47 15.08 2.88
N PRO A 20 11.63 16.42 2.78
CA PRO A 20 12.60 17.17 3.59
C PRO A 20 12.39 17.10 5.12
N MET A 21 11.22 16.65 5.57
CA MET A 21 10.87 16.48 6.99
C MET A 21 10.99 15.03 7.48
N ASP A 22 11.94 14.27 6.93
CA ASP A 22 12.31 12.92 7.35
C ASP A 22 11.32 11.81 6.91
N GLY A 23 11.39 11.49 5.63
CA GLY A 23 10.70 10.33 5.08
C GLY A 23 10.83 10.23 3.56
N TYR A 24 10.25 9.19 3.00
CA TYR A 24 10.17 8.97 1.57
C TYR A 24 8.71 8.83 1.16
N SER A 25 8.39 9.27 -0.05
CA SER A 25 7.10 9.02 -0.68
C SER A 25 7.33 8.14 -1.89
N ILE A 26 6.63 7.01 -1.92
CA ILE A 26 6.61 6.10 -3.06
C ILE A 26 5.26 6.24 -3.73
N SER A 27 5.25 6.52 -5.03
CA SER A 27 4.03 6.50 -5.82
C SER A 27 4.15 5.51 -6.97
N GLY A 28 3.01 4.98 -7.37
CA GLY A 28 2.91 3.96 -8.39
C GLY A 28 1.49 3.70 -8.77
N TYR A 29 1.29 2.67 -9.58
CA TYR A 29 -0.02 2.23 -10.03
C TYR A 29 -0.04 0.71 -10.12
N ILE A 30 -1.24 0.13 -10.17
CA ILE A 30 -1.42 -1.31 -10.30
C ILE A 30 -2.02 -1.68 -11.66
N ASN A 31 -1.85 -2.94 -12.05
CA ASN A 31 -2.45 -3.54 -13.26
C ASN A 31 -2.10 -2.80 -14.55
N ASN A 32 -0.95 -2.13 -14.59
CA ASN A 32 -0.54 -1.27 -15.70
C ASN A 32 -1.53 -0.14 -16.03
N ASP A 33 -2.39 0.25 -15.09
CA ASP A 33 -3.41 1.30 -15.26
C ASP A 33 -3.12 2.50 -14.35
N LYS A 34 -2.75 3.63 -14.97
CA LYS A 34 -2.43 4.88 -14.24
C LYS A 34 -3.63 5.46 -13.50
N LYS A 35 -4.87 5.08 -13.83
CA LYS A 35 -6.04 5.48 -13.03
C LYS A 35 -6.09 4.77 -11.69
N LEU A 36 -5.43 3.62 -11.56
CA LEU A 36 -5.31 2.85 -10.33
C LEU A 36 -4.03 3.21 -9.58
N SER A 37 -3.81 4.51 -9.38
CA SER A 37 -2.60 5.05 -8.74
C SER A 37 -2.71 5.13 -7.22
N PHE A 38 -1.57 4.99 -6.57
CA PHE A 38 -1.38 5.10 -5.12
C PHE A 38 -0.11 5.89 -4.79
N THR A 39 -0.09 6.45 -3.59
CA THR A 39 1.07 7.09 -2.97
C THR A 39 1.15 6.66 -1.51
N ALA A 40 2.28 6.11 -1.11
CA ALA A 40 2.56 5.69 0.25
C ALA A 40 3.70 6.54 0.83
N GLY A 41 3.51 7.02 2.06
CA GLY A 41 4.60 7.61 2.84
C GLY A 41 5.36 6.52 3.59
N ILE A 42 6.67 6.67 3.69
CA ILE A 42 7.59 5.86 4.50
C ILE A 42 8.26 6.83 5.45
N ARG A 43 8.11 6.64 6.75
CA ARG A 43 8.77 7.46 7.77
C ARG A 43 9.63 6.55 8.63
N SER A 44 10.86 6.99 8.94
CA SER A 44 11.84 6.19 9.70
C SER A 44 11.56 6.15 11.21
N VAL A 45 10.67 7.03 11.69
CA VAL A 45 10.45 7.29 13.13
C VAL A 45 9.34 6.46 13.77
N ASP A 46 8.71 5.53 13.04
CA ASP A 46 7.54 4.82 13.55
C ASP A 46 7.59 3.32 13.22
N ASP A 47 7.43 2.46 14.24
CA ASP A 47 7.27 1.00 14.08
C ASP A 47 6.03 0.65 13.21
N PHE A 48 5.16 1.63 12.98
CA PHE A 48 3.97 1.58 12.14
C PHE A 48 4.17 2.15 10.72
N GLN A 49 5.41 2.22 10.23
CA GLN A 49 5.75 2.73 8.88
C GLN A 49 4.98 2.08 7.71
N PHE A 50 4.32 0.93 7.92
CA PHE A 50 3.46 0.24 6.95
C PHE A 50 1.99 0.13 7.38
N ASP A 51 1.65 0.68 8.53
CA ASP A 51 0.29 0.88 9.05
C ASP A 51 -0.19 2.32 8.80
N THR A 52 0.65 3.16 8.19
CA THR A 52 0.37 4.57 7.86
C THR A 52 -0.56 4.75 6.65
N ASP A 53 -1.10 5.96 6.51
CA ASP A 53 -2.05 6.35 5.46
C ASP A 53 -1.45 6.22 4.05
N ILE A 54 -1.97 5.25 3.29
CA ILE A 54 -1.76 5.18 1.84
C ILE A 54 -2.83 6.03 1.18
N SER A 55 -2.41 7.01 0.41
CA SER A 55 -3.31 7.76 -0.48
C SER A 55 -3.51 6.99 -1.78
N TYR A 56 -4.72 7.03 -2.32
CA TYR A 56 -5.04 6.39 -3.58
C TYR A 56 -6.15 7.14 -4.32
N THR A 57 -6.21 6.90 -5.62
CA THR A 57 -7.30 7.39 -6.49
C THR A 57 -8.64 6.76 -6.11
N ASP A 58 -9.75 7.48 -6.35
CA ASP A 58 -11.10 6.96 -6.12
C ASP A 58 -11.36 5.62 -6.86
N GLU A 59 -10.84 5.49 -8.08
CA GLU A 59 -11.02 4.28 -8.88
C GLU A 59 -10.32 3.06 -8.24
N LEU A 60 -9.15 3.27 -7.65
CA LEU A 60 -8.47 2.25 -6.86
C LEU A 60 -9.22 2.00 -5.54
N GLY A 61 -9.70 3.05 -4.87
CA GLY A 61 -10.50 2.99 -3.64
C GLY A 61 -11.71 2.06 -3.76
N ARG A 62 -12.44 2.15 -4.87
CA ARG A 62 -13.61 1.28 -5.15
C ARG A 62 -13.26 -0.20 -5.32
N LYS A 63 -12.00 -0.53 -5.59
CA LYS A 63 -11.52 -1.92 -5.74
C LYS A 63 -11.02 -2.51 -4.41
N PHE A 64 -10.91 -1.71 -3.35
CA PHE A 64 -10.55 -2.22 -2.05
C PHE A 64 -11.64 -3.14 -1.47
N ASN A 65 -11.21 -4.10 -0.68
CA ASN A 65 -12.09 -4.92 0.15
C ASN A 65 -12.76 -4.04 1.21
N LYS A 66 -13.97 -4.44 1.64
CA LYS A 66 -14.77 -3.68 2.62
C LYS A 66 -14.01 -3.37 3.91
N ASN A 67 -13.20 -4.33 4.37
CA ASN A 67 -12.32 -4.19 5.52
C ASN A 67 -10.88 -4.48 5.06
N PRO A 68 -10.11 -3.47 4.63
CA PRO A 68 -8.72 -3.66 4.27
C PRO A 68 -7.92 -4.03 5.52
N LYS A 69 -7.03 -5.01 5.41
CA LYS A 69 -6.15 -5.42 6.50
C LYS A 69 -4.83 -4.67 6.47
N SER A 70 -4.33 -4.29 7.63
CA SER A 70 -2.98 -3.76 7.78
C SER A 70 -1.90 -4.80 7.48
N VAL A 71 -0.68 -4.34 7.21
CA VAL A 71 0.47 -5.23 6.98
C VAL A 71 0.73 -6.11 8.21
N SER A 72 0.60 -5.54 9.41
CA SER A 72 0.76 -6.24 10.69
C SER A 72 -0.26 -7.37 10.87
N GLU A 73 -1.53 -7.13 10.53
CA GLU A 73 -2.58 -8.15 10.56
C GLU A 73 -2.32 -9.28 9.57
N ILE A 74 -1.95 -8.95 8.33
CA ILE A 74 -1.62 -9.94 7.29
C ILE A 74 -0.44 -10.82 7.74
N LYS A 75 0.63 -10.23 8.29
CA LYS A 75 1.78 -10.98 8.82
C LYS A 75 1.37 -11.92 9.95
N LYS A 76 0.52 -11.47 10.87
CA LYS A 76 0.03 -12.29 11.99
C LYS A 76 -0.75 -13.50 11.49
N GLU A 77 -1.65 -13.31 10.52
CA GLU A 77 -2.41 -14.41 9.91
C GLU A 77 -1.49 -15.43 9.23
N GLN A 78 -0.51 -14.99 8.44
CA GLN A 78 0.44 -15.88 7.78
C GLN A 78 1.29 -16.69 8.75
N ASN A 79 1.76 -16.06 9.83
CA ASN A 79 2.55 -16.75 10.86
C ASN A 79 1.71 -17.75 11.67
N THR A 80 0.40 -17.53 11.78
CA THR A 80 -0.52 -18.43 12.49
C THR A 80 -0.94 -19.62 11.62
N SER A 81 -1.08 -19.43 10.30
CA SER A 81 -1.43 -20.50 9.36
C SER A 81 -0.29 -21.49 9.05
N ASN A 82 0.95 -21.18 9.43
CA ASN A 82 2.11 -22.06 9.26
C ASN A 82 2.41 -22.92 10.51
N LYS A 83 1.45 -23.03 11.44
CA LYS A 83 1.57 -23.80 12.69
C LYS A 83 0.48 -24.86 12.76
#